data_AF-A0A9X1Z8T4-F1
#
_entry.id   AF-A0A9X1Z8T4-F1
#
_cell.length_a   1.000
_cell.length_b   1.000
_cell.length_c   1.000
_cell.angle_alpha   90.00
_cell.angle_beta   90.00
_cell.angle_gamma   90.00
#
_symmetry.space_group_name_H-M   'P 1'
#
loop_
_entity.id
_entity.type
_entity.pdbx_description
1 polymer ?
#
loop_
_entity_poly.entity_id
_entity_poly.type
_entity_poly.pdbx_seq_one_letter_code
_entity_poly.pdbx_strand_id
1 'polypeptide(L)'
;MFKKTILAGLMLSVISGCASITGTESSTADRAQMKVELTESCATLGDKYTPVSYAVDKASKVMVSIQERQCAVFNSYSTLAAKHADVAGFLAVNADKSDEELLIAMNDFDAAKPENKKIRPQVEAYQQASDDIFDENLELAADITLQVAEIAYIASQNATAIAHDAAGGALDSMLKFGSNESKEEGEAEEIVPIVEAYNELKARSELALDANTLISMDQNTIEQLKNLDKVLAEKVKA
;
A
#
# COMPACT_ATOMS: atom_id res chain seq x y z
N MET A 1 -3.00 26.57 5.62
CA MET A 1 -1.63 26.10 5.89
C MET A 1 -1.58 24.61 5.61
N PHE A 2 -1.28 24.22 4.38
CA PHE A 2 -0.97 22.84 4.02
C PHE A 2 0.47 22.82 3.52
N LYS A 3 1.34 22.19 4.30
CA LYS A 3 2.69 21.81 3.89
C LYS A 3 2.91 20.41 4.44
N LYS A 4 3.09 19.45 3.54
CA LYS A 4 3.95 18.27 3.67
C LYS A 4 3.94 17.54 2.33
N THR A 5 4.75 18.06 1.42
CA THR A 5 5.35 17.27 0.36
C THR A 5 6.64 16.68 0.96
N ILE A 6 6.86 15.38 0.76
CA ILE A 6 8.12 14.67 0.46
C ILE A 6 7.87 13.20 0.83
N LEU A 7 7.42 12.43 -0.16
CA LEU A 7 7.70 11.00 -0.26
C LEU A 7 8.31 10.81 -1.65
N ALA A 8 9.60 11.13 -1.73
CA ALA A 8 10.43 10.89 -2.89
C ALA A 8 11.47 9.84 -2.48
N GLY A 9 11.44 8.68 -3.14
CA GLY A 9 12.50 7.68 -3.03
C GLY A 9 12.00 6.25 -2.85
N LEU A 10 11.33 5.69 -3.86
CA LEU A 10 11.05 4.25 -3.93
C LEU A 10 12.15 3.61 -4.79
N MET A 11 13.17 3.05 -4.13
CA MET A 11 14.21 2.25 -4.79
C MET A 11 13.92 0.77 -4.60
N LEU A 12 13.89 0.08 -5.73
CA LEU A 12 13.77 -1.37 -5.87
C LEU A 12 14.98 -2.07 -5.23
N SER A 13 14.74 -2.87 -4.20
CA SER A 13 15.69 -3.90 -3.77
C SER A 13 14.94 -5.11 -3.24
N VAL A 14 14.50 -5.97 -4.16
CA VAL A 14 14.23 -7.36 -3.85
C VAL A 14 15.50 -8.13 -4.23
N ILE A 15 16.04 -8.88 -3.27
CA ILE A 15 16.63 -10.22 -3.39
C ILE A 15 17.72 -10.40 -2.31
N SER A 16 17.48 -11.40 -1.46
CA SER A 16 18.40 -12.05 -0.51
C SER A 16 18.60 -11.39 0.86
N GLY A 17 17.93 -11.99 1.85
CA GLY A 17 18.43 -12.29 3.19
C GLY A 17 19.21 -11.21 3.96
N CYS A 18 18.56 -10.68 5.01
CA CYS A 18 19.19 -10.00 6.14
C CYS A 18 20.05 -8.76 5.82
N ALA A 19 19.41 -7.61 5.59
CA ALA A 19 19.88 -6.32 6.11
C ALA A 19 18.76 -5.27 5.95
N SER A 20 18.20 -4.87 7.09
CA SER A 20 17.65 -3.53 7.31
C SER A 20 16.68 -3.02 6.24
N ILE A 21 15.40 -3.35 6.43
CA ILE A 21 14.27 -2.53 5.96
C ILE A 21 14.57 -1.10 6.43
N THR A 22 15.04 -0.26 5.53
CA THR A 22 15.36 1.12 5.84
C THR A 22 14.07 1.91 5.72
N GLY A 23 13.40 2.02 6.87
CA GLY A 23 12.56 3.16 7.20
C GLY A 23 11.10 3.06 6.77
N THR A 24 10.30 2.33 7.53
CA THR A 24 9.01 2.84 8.02
C THR A 24 8.76 2.20 9.37
N GLU A 25 9.05 2.93 10.45
CA GLU A 25 8.21 2.79 11.65
C GLU A 25 6.80 3.18 11.18
N SER A 26 5.98 2.18 10.82
CA SER A 26 4.62 2.43 10.37
C SER A 26 3.79 2.46 11.62
N SER A 27 3.62 3.65 12.18
CA SER A 27 2.81 3.80 13.37
C SER A 27 1.37 3.36 13.08
N THR A 28 0.64 2.96 14.11
CA THR A 28 -0.80 2.62 13.96
C THR A 28 -1.59 3.78 13.34
N ALA A 29 -1.14 5.03 13.52
CA ALA A 29 -1.74 6.21 12.89
C ALA A 29 -1.53 6.21 11.36
N ASP A 30 -0.33 5.87 10.88
CA ASP A 30 -0.02 5.82 9.44
C ASP A 30 -0.85 4.73 8.74
N ARG A 31 -1.03 3.57 9.39
CA ARG A 31 -1.91 2.50 8.88
C ARG A 31 -3.37 2.91 8.81
N ALA A 32 -3.85 3.65 9.81
CA ALA A 32 -5.22 4.14 9.83
C ALA A 32 -5.44 5.17 8.71
N GLN A 33 -4.46 6.05 8.48
CA GLN A 33 -4.49 6.99 7.38
C GLN A 33 -4.47 6.26 6.03
N MET A 34 -3.57 5.30 5.84
CA MET A 34 -3.51 4.48 4.62
C MET A 34 -4.83 3.78 4.33
N LYS A 35 -5.52 3.25 5.34
CA LYS A 35 -6.87 2.66 5.17
C LYS A 35 -7.90 3.67 4.65
N VAL A 36 -7.87 4.91 5.15
CA VAL A 36 -8.76 5.98 4.70
C VAL A 36 -8.43 6.35 3.26
N GLU A 37 -7.16 6.62 2.97
CA GLU A 37 -6.68 7.00 1.63
C GLU A 37 -6.98 5.91 0.59
N LEU A 38 -6.80 4.64 0.93
CA LEU A 38 -7.15 3.50 0.06
C LEU A 38 -8.66 3.42 -0.19
N THR A 39 -9.48 3.63 0.84
CA THR A 39 -10.94 3.63 0.71
C THR A 39 -11.40 4.75 -0.24
N GLU A 40 -10.86 5.95 -0.04
CA GLU A 40 -11.16 7.11 -0.89
C GLU A 40 -10.67 6.90 -2.32
N SER A 41 -9.46 6.36 -2.49
CA SER A 41 -8.87 6.11 -3.80
C SER A 41 -9.64 5.03 -4.56
N CYS A 42 -10.05 3.94 -3.91
CA CYS A 42 -10.92 2.92 -4.51
C CYS A 42 -12.30 3.47 -4.92
N ALA A 43 -12.80 4.49 -4.23
CA ALA A 43 -14.06 5.15 -4.59
C ALA A 43 -13.90 6.19 -5.71
N THR A 44 -12.72 6.81 -5.81
CA THR A 44 -12.46 7.94 -6.71
C THR A 44 -11.91 7.49 -8.06
N LEU A 45 -11.00 6.51 -8.06
CA LEU A 45 -10.43 5.96 -9.28
C LEU A 45 -11.48 5.09 -9.98
N GLY A 46 -12.04 5.61 -11.07
CA GLY A 46 -13.02 4.89 -11.88
C GLY A 46 -12.41 3.87 -12.84
N ASP A 47 -13.29 3.27 -13.63
CA ASP A 47 -13.00 2.28 -14.69
C ASP A 47 -12.47 2.90 -16.00
N LYS A 48 -12.51 4.23 -16.10
CA LYS A 48 -12.09 4.98 -17.28
C LYS A 48 -10.61 5.30 -17.25
N TYR A 49 -10.01 5.35 -18.42
CA TYR A 49 -8.65 5.81 -18.61
C TYR A 49 -8.57 6.78 -19.80
N THR A 50 -7.57 7.66 -19.79
CA THR A 50 -7.29 8.60 -20.88
C THR A 50 -6.65 7.88 -22.08
N PRO A 51 -7.31 7.84 -23.26
CA PRO A 51 -6.75 7.18 -24.44
C PRO A 51 -5.63 7.99 -25.08
N VAL A 52 -4.54 7.33 -25.47
CA VAL A 52 -3.36 7.97 -26.06
C VAL A 52 -2.82 7.18 -27.25
N SER A 53 -2.53 5.90 -27.05
CA SER A 53 -1.95 5.03 -28.07
C SER A 53 -2.16 3.57 -27.68
N TYR A 54 -2.10 2.66 -28.65
CA TYR A 54 -2.34 1.23 -28.39
C TYR A 54 -1.53 0.66 -27.22
N ALA A 55 -0.25 1.03 -27.10
CA ALA A 55 0.60 0.55 -26.01
C ALA A 55 0.17 1.09 -24.64
N VAL A 56 -0.04 2.41 -24.54
CA VAL A 56 -0.45 3.10 -23.30
C VAL A 56 -1.86 2.68 -22.89
N ASP A 57 -2.78 2.56 -23.84
CA ASP A 57 -4.15 2.12 -23.63
C ASP A 57 -4.20 0.68 -23.10
N LYS A 58 -3.31 -0.19 -23.62
CA LYS A 58 -3.19 -1.57 -23.13
C LYS A 58 -2.71 -1.59 -21.67
N ALA A 59 -1.66 -0.84 -21.34
CA ALA A 59 -1.18 -0.73 -19.97
C ALA A 59 -2.28 -0.17 -19.04
N SER A 60 -3.00 0.85 -19.49
CA SER A 60 -4.09 1.48 -18.72
C SER A 60 -5.22 0.51 -18.42
N LYS A 61 -5.66 -0.29 -19.40
CA LYS A 61 -6.68 -1.33 -19.18
C LYS A 61 -6.23 -2.39 -18.17
N VAL A 62 -4.97 -2.80 -18.24
CA VAL A 62 -4.42 -3.78 -17.28
C VAL A 62 -4.41 -3.17 -15.88
N MET A 63 -3.97 -1.91 -15.74
CA MET A 63 -3.96 -1.22 -14.45
C MET A 63 -5.36 -0.98 -13.88
N VAL A 64 -6.36 -0.69 -14.71
CA VAL A 64 -7.76 -0.64 -14.26
C VAL A 64 -8.19 -1.98 -13.68
N SER A 65 -7.91 -3.09 -14.37
CA SER A 65 -8.24 -4.45 -13.88
C SER A 65 -7.53 -4.80 -12.57
N ILE A 66 -6.25 -4.45 -12.45
CA ILE A 66 -5.47 -4.65 -11.21
C ILE A 66 -6.05 -3.80 -10.07
N GLN A 67 -6.37 -2.54 -10.34
CA GLN A 67 -6.99 -1.65 -9.35
C GLN A 67 -8.33 -2.22 -8.86
N GLU A 68 -9.21 -2.68 -9.76
CA GLU A 68 -10.49 -3.27 -9.39
C GLU A 68 -10.32 -4.51 -8.51
N ARG A 69 -9.42 -5.42 -8.89
CA ARG A 69 -9.08 -6.62 -8.10
C ARG A 69 -8.51 -6.23 -6.74
N GLN A 70 -7.57 -5.29 -6.68
CA GLN A 70 -6.95 -4.88 -5.43
C GLN A 70 -7.96 -4.21 -4.50
N CYS A 71 -8.85 -3.36 -5.02
CA CYS A 71 -9.93 -2.77 -4.23
C CYS A 71 -10.87 -3.84 -3.68
N ALA A 72 -11.19 -4.88 -4.45
CA ALA A 72 -11.99 -6.01 -3.97
C ALA A 72 -11.29 -6.76 -2.83
N VAL A 73 -10.01 -7.12 -3.01
CA VAL A 73 -9.19 -7.79 -2.00
C VAL A 73 -9.07 -6.95 -0.72
N PHE A 74 -8.78 -5.66 -0.87
CA PHE A 74 -8.70 -4.71 0.25
C PHE A 74 -10.04 -4.59 1.01
N ASN A 75 -11.17 -4.58 0.31
CA ASN A 75 -12.49 -4.53 0.94
C ASN A 75 -12.82 -5.81 1.70
N SER A 76 -12.49 -6.98 1.13
CA SER A 76 -12.63 -8.28 1.80
C SER A 76 -11.77 -8.34 3.06
N TYR A 77 -10.49 -7.94 2.94
CA TYR A 77 -9.57 -7.85 4.07
C TYR A 77 -10.09 -6.89 5.15
N SER A 78 -10.54 -5.69 4.76
CA SER A 78 -11.06 -4.69 5.70
C SER A 78 -12.29 -5.18 6.45
N THR A 79 -13.18 -5.90 5.77
CA THR A 79 -14.37 -6.53 6.37
C THR A 79 -13.97 -7.60 7.39
N LEU A 80 -13.01 -8.45 7.03
CA LEU A 80 -12.49 -9.48 7.92
C LEU A 80 -11.80 -8.86 9.15
N ALA A 81 -10.93 -7.87 8.94
CA ALA A 81 -10.25 -7.12 9.99
C ALA A 81 -11.23 -6.46 10.96
N ALA A 82 -12.34 -5.89 10.47
CA ALA A 82 -13.39 -5.32 11.31
C ALA A 82 -14.09 -6.38 12.17
N LYS A 83 -14.37 -7.56 11.61
CA LYS A 83 -14.95 -8.69 12.36
C LYS A 83 -14.01 -9.24 13.44
N HIS A 84 -12.71 -9.12 13.22
CA HIS A 84 -11.65 -9.56 14.13
C HIS A 84 -10.83 -8.38 14.68
N ALA A 85 -11.51 -7.31 15.10
CA ALA A 85 -10.87 -6.05 15.48
C ALA A 85 -9.77 -6.18 16.56
N ASP A 86 -9.97 -7.07 17.54
CA ASP A 86 -8.96 -7.34 18.59
C ASP A 86 -7.66 -7.91 17.99
N VAL A 87 -7.79 -8.82 17.01
CA VAL A 87 -6.66 -9.43 16.30
C VAL A 87 -6.00 -8.41 15.38
N ALA A 88 -6.79 -7.72 14.55
CA ALA A 88 -6.28 -6.69 13.64
C ALA A 88 -5.56 -5.57 14.40
N GLY A 89 -6.10 -5.15 15.55
CA GLY A 89 -5.46 -4.16 16.42
C GLY A 89 -4.14 -4.67 17.03
N PHE A 90 -4.11 -5.94 17.47
CA PHE A 90 -2.87 -6.54 17.95
C PHE A 90 -1.81 -6.62 16.85
N LEU A 91 -2.14 -7.13 15.67
CA LEU A 91 -1.20 -7.22 14.55
C LEU A 91 -0.67 -5.83 14.17
N ALA A 92 -1.56 -4.83 14.07
CA ALA A 92 -1.17 -3.47 13.70
C ALA A 92 -0.23 -2.77 14.69
N VAL A 93 -0.32 -3.07 15.99
CA VAL A 93 0.56 -2.49 17.01
C VAL A 93 1.90 -3.22 17.10
N ASN A 94 1.97 -4.46 16.64
CA ASN A 94 3.12 -5.34 16.85
C ASN A 94 3.85 -5.72 15.56
N ALA A 95 3.45 -5.21 14.40
CA ALA A 95 4.01 -5.65 13.13
C ALA A 95 5.49 -5.29 12.90
N ASP A 96 5.97 -4.29 13.62
CA ASP A 96 7.34 -3.79 13.51
C ASP A 96 8.26 -4.49 14.54
N LYS A 97 7.70 -5.36 15.38
CA LYS A 97 8.43 -6.03 16.46
C LYS A 97 9.26 -7.20 15.95
N SER A 98 10.40 -7.42 16.60
CA SER A 98 11.16 -8.66 16.44
C SER A 98 10.42 -9.86 17.03
N ASP A 99 10.86 -11.06 16.64
CA ASP A 99 10.37 -12.35 17.15
C ASP A 99 10.28 -12.40 18.69
N GLU A 100 11.31 -11.91 19.39
CA GLU A 100 11.35 -11.92 20.87
C GLU A 100 10.37 -10.92 21.48
N GLU A 101 10.30 -9.71 20.93
CA GLU A 101 9.38 -8.65 21.37
C GLU A 101 7.92 -9.01 21.10
N LEU A 102 7.67 -9.71 19.99
CA LEU A 102 6.35 -10.20 19.62
C LEU A 102 5.89 -11.29 20.58
N LEU A 103 6.76 -12.20 20.98
CA LEU A 103 6.47 -13.23 21.98
C LEU A 103 6.16 -12.62 23.36
N ILE A 104 6.92 -11.62 23.79
CA ILE A 104 6.64 -10.87 25.02
C ILE A 104 5.26 -10.21 24.93
N ALA A 105 4.98 -9.52 23.81
CA ALA A 105 3.70 -8.84 23.61
C ALA A 105 2.50 -9.78 23.65
N MET A 106 2.64 -10.99 23.08
CA MET A 106 1.59 -12.01 23.17
C MET A 106 1.37 -12.48 24.60
N ASN A 107 2.44 -12.81 25.32
CA ASN A 107 2.35 -13.31 26.69
C ASN A 107 1.72 -12.26 27.60
N ASP A 108 2.11 -10.99 27.43
CA ASP A 108 1.56 -9.86 28.17
C ASP A 108 0.07 -9.66 27.84
N PHE A 109 -0.33 -9.79 26.57
CA PHE A 109 -1.74 -9.71 26.18
C PHE A 109 -2.58 -10.84 26.79
N ASP A 110 -2.03 -12.05 26.87
CA ASP A 110 -2.74 -13.27 27.30
C ASP A 110 -2.73 -13.50 28.81
N ALA A 111 -1.78 -12.91 29.56
CA ALA A 111 -1.47 -13.24 30.96
C ALA A 111 -2.67 -13.21 31.93
N ALA A 112 -3.64 -12.31 31.71
CA ALA A 112 -4.81 -12.14 32.58
C ALA A 112 -6.13 -12.43 31.86
N LYS A 113 -6.10 -12.97 30.64
CA LYS A 113 -7.30 -13.18 29.82
C LYS A 113 -7.82 -14.61 29.94
N PRO A 114 -9.16 -14.81 29.95
CA PRO A 114 -9.72 -16.14 29.82
C PRO A 114 -9.36 -16.73 28.45
N GLU A 115 -9.35 -18.06 28.34
CA GLU A 115 -8.86 -18.78 27.16
C GLU A 115 -9.49 -18.29 25.84
N ASN A 116 -10.78 -18.00 25.83
CA ASN A 116 -11.52 -17.50 24.67
C ASN A 116 -11.20 -16.05 24.28
N LYS A 117 -10.42 -15.33 25.12
CA LYS A 117 -9.97 -13.95 24.90
C LYS A 117 -8.46 -13.84 24.69
N LYS A 118 -7.75 -14.97 24.67
CA LYS A 118 -6.34 -15.00 24.29
C LYS A 118 -6.17 -14.69 22.81
N ILE A 119 -5.08 -14.01 22.47
CA ILE A 119 -4.82 -13.56 21.11
C ILE A 119 -4.40 -14.70 20.21
N ARG A 120 -3.63 -15.66 20.74
CA ARG A 120 -3.03 -16.73 19.93
C ARG A 120 -4.07 -17.60 19.19
N PRO A 121 -5.11 -18.13 19.86
CA PRO A 121 -6.14 -18.90 19.15
C PRO A 121 -6.97 -18.04 18.18
N GLN A 122 -7.11 -16.75 18.47
CA GLN A 122 -7.85 -15.82 17.61
C GLN A 122 -7.06 -15.42 16.36
N VAL A 123 -5.72 -15.33 16.46
CA VAL A 123 -4.81 -15.12 15.33
C VAL A 123 -4.88 -16.31 14.38
N GLU A 124 -4.86 -17.54 14.88
CA GLU A 124 -4.97 -18.73 14.02
C GLU A 124 -6.32 -18.78 13.28
N ALA A 125 -7.42 -18.45 13.97
CA ALA A 125 -8.74 -18.36 13.35
C ALA A 125 -8.82 -17.21 12.31
N TYR A 126 -8.14 -16.09 12.58
CA TYR A 126 -8.03 -14.98 11.63
C TYR A 126 -7.25 -15.38 10.39
N GLN A 127 -6.09 -16.03 10.57
CA GLN A 127 -5.27 -16.55 9.48
C GLN A 127 -6.08 -17.45 8.56
N GLN A 128 -6.74 -18.48 9.11
CA GLN A 128 -7.57 -19.40 8.33
C GLN A 128 -8.71 -18.70 7.59
N ALA A 129 -9.23 -17.60 8.14
CA ALA A 129 -10.27 -16.80 7.49
C ALA A 129 -9.71 -15.81 6.46
N SER A 130 -8.39 -15.55 6.47
CA SER A 130 -7.69 -14.65 5.55
C SER A 130 -6.84 -15.35 4.48
N ASP A 131 -6.65 -16.67 4.55
CA ASP A 131 -5.72 -17.40 3.66
C ASP A 131 -6.00 -17.10 2.18
N ASP A 132 -7.26 -17.23 1.72
CA ASP A 132 -7.63 -16.92 0.33
C ASP A 132 -7.35 -15.45 -0.04
N ILE A 133 -7.55 -14.52 0.90
CA ILE A 133 -7.30 -13.09 0.70
C ILE A 133 -5.80 -12.81 0.57
N PHE A 134 -4.97 -13.50 1.35
CA PHE A 134 -3.52 -13.37 1.31
C PHE A 134 -2.93 -13.98 0.05
N ASP A 135 -3.46 -15.12 -0.41
CA ASP A 135 -3.07 -15.73 -1.67
C ASP A 135 -3.42 -14.83 -2.87
N GLU A 136 -4.65 -14.28 -2.90
CA GLU A 136 -5.06 -13.30 -3.92
C GLU A 136 -4.19 -12.03 -3.90
N ASN A 137 -3.86 -11.53 -2.71
CA ASN A 137 -2.99 -10.36 -2.54
C ASN A 137 -1.55 -10.63 -3.02
N LEU A 138 -1.03 -11.85 -2.79
CA LEU A 138 0.30 -12.26 -3.25
C LEU A 138 0.35 -12.38 -4.78
N GLU A 139 -0.69 -12.93 -5.40
CA GLU A 139 -0.80 -12.97 -6.87
C GLU A 139 -0.81 -11.56 -7.46
N LEU A 140 -1.60 -10.65 -6.86
CA LEU A 140 -1.66 -9.25 -7.27
C LEU A 140 -0.32 -8.54 -7.12
N ALA A 141 0.48 -8.84 -6.09
CA ALA A 141 1.82 -8.26 -5.93
C ALA A 141 2.74 -8.52 -7.12
N ALA A 142 2.66 -9.73 -7.71
CA ALA A 142 3.42 -10.08 -8.89
C ALA A 142 2.96 -9.28 -10.12
N ASP A 143 1.64 -9.16 -10.32
CA ASP A 143 1.05 -8.38 -11.40
C ASP A 143 1.43 -6.88 -11.28
N ILE A 144 1.38 -6.32 -10.08
CA ILE A 144 1.75 -4.93 -9.78
C ILE A 144 3.21 -4.68 -10.14
N THR A 145 4.12 -5.57 -9.73
CA THR A 145 5.55 -5.44 -10.00
C THR A 145 5.84 -5.36 -11.51
N LEU A 146 5.15 -6.16 -12.32
CA LEU A 146 5.26 -6.12 -13.78
C LEU A 146 4.77 -4.79 -14.35
N GLN A 147 3.65 -4.26 -13.83
CA GLN A 147 3.11 -3.00 -14.33
C GLN A 147 3.94 -1.78 -13.91
N VAL A 148 4.57 -1.78 -12.74
CA VAL A 148 5.50 -0.71 -12.34
C VAL A 148 6.62 -0.55 -13.38
N ALA A 149 7.14 -1.66 -13.91
CA ALA A 149 8.16 -1.62 -14.96
C ALA A 149 7.60 -1.03 -16.27
N GLU A 150 6.39 -1.39 -16.67
CA GLU A 150 5.72 -0.84 -17.86
C GLU A 150 5.47 0.67 -17.71
N ILE A 151 5.03 1.12 -16.53
CA ILE A 151 4.80 2.53 -16.22
C ILE A 151 6.13 3.30 -16.27
N ALA A 152 7.20 2.75 -15.71
CA ALA A 152 8.54 3.35 -15.78
C ALA A 152 9.04 3.45 -17.23
N TYR A 153 8.76 2.44 -18.05
CA TYR A 153 9.07 2.49 -19.47
C TYR A 153 8.28 3.59 -20.19
N ILE A 154 6.96 3.69 -19.98
CA ILE A 154 6.12 4.78 -20.52
C ILE A 154 6.66 6.14 -20.08
N ALA A 155 7.04 6.29 -18.81
CA ALA A 155 7.64 7.52 -18.31
C ALA A 155 8.94 7.88 -19.04
N SER A 156 9.83 6.91 -19.26
CA SER A 156 11.11 7.13 -19.95
C SER A 156 10.92 7.61 -21.40
N GLN A 157 9.92 7.05 -22.10
CA GLN A 157 9.60 7.39 -23.48
C GLN A 157 8.95 8.78 -23.61
N ASN A 158 8.37 9.30 -22.52
CA ASN A 158 7.62 10.55 -22.50
C ASN A 158 8.19 11.56 -21.50
N ALA A 159 9.45 11.37 -21.09
CA ALA A 159 10.07 12.09 -19.98
C ALA A 159 10.05 13.61 -20.16
N THR A 160 10.17 14.11 -21.40
CA THR A 160 10.14 15.56 -21.67
C THR A 160 8.76 16.15 -21.41
N ALA A 161 7.69 15.49 -21.86
CA ALA A 161 6.32 15.97 -21.64
C ALA A 161 5.95 15.93 -20.15
N ILE A 162 6.32 14.84 -19.46
CA ILE A 162 6.08 14.66 -18.02
C ILE A 162 6.89 15.69 -17.21
N ALA A 163 8.16 15.93 -17.57
CA ALA A 163 8.99 16.92 -16.88
C ALA A 163 8.50 18.35 -17.10
N HIS A 164 7.97 18.66 -18.29
CA HIS A 164 7.41 19.97 -18.60
C HIS A 164 6.16 20.26 -17.76
N ASP A 165 5.25 19.30 -17.63
CA ASP A 165 4.07 19.40 -16.75
C ASP A 165 4.47 19.62 -15.27
N ALA A 166 5.40 18.81 -14.77
CA ALA A 166 5.91 18.94 -13.41
C ALA A 166 6.59 20.30 -13.16
N ALA A 167 7.32 20.84 -14.15
CA ALA A 167 7.97 22.14 -14.06
C ALA A 167 6.98 23.31 -14.20
N GLY A 168 5.94 23.16 -15.05
CA GLY A 168 4.86 24.13 -15.24
C GLY A 168 4.07 24.34 -13.94
N GLY A 169 3.62 23.25 -13.31
CA GLY A 169 2.92 23.31 -12.02
C GLY A 169 3.77 23.86 -10.86
N ALA A 170 5.09 23.58 -10.86
CA ALA A 170 6.02 24.12 -9.87
C ALA A 170 6.27 25.63 -10.07
N LEU A 171 6.38 26.08 -11.33
CA LEU A 171 6.59 27.49 -11.67
C LEU A 171 5.32 28.32 -11.39
N ASP A 172 4.14 27.80 -11.73
CA ASP A 172 2.85 28.42 -11.40
C ASP A 172 2.63 28.51 -9.88
N SER A 173 2.92 27.44 -9.14
CA SER A 173 2.87 27.46 -7.66
C SER A 173 3.87 28.46 -7.05
N MET A 174 5.07 28.60 -7.65
CA MET A 174 6.08 29.57 -7.20
C MET A 174 5.67 31.01 -7.52
N LEU A 175 5.09 31.25 -8.69
CA LEU A 175 4.56 32.55 -9.09
C LEU A 175 3.40 32.96 -8.17
N LYS A 176 2.44 32.07 -7.90
CA LYS A 176 1.32 32.28 -6.95
C LYS A 176 1.77 32.50 -5.51
N PHE A 177 2.91 31.94 -5.10
CA PHE A 177 3.50 32.19 -3.78
C PHE A 177 4.26 33.53 -3.71
N GLY A 178 4.77 34.03 -4.84
CA GLY A 178 5.50 35.29 -4.97
C GLY A 178 4.63 36.52 -5.24
N SER A 179 3.46 36.37 -5.86
CA SER A 179 2.51 37.45 -6.14
C SER A 179 1.32 37.41 -5.19
N ASN A 180 1.28 38.34 -4.23
CA ASN A 180 0.11 38.56 -3.40
C ASN A 180 -0.85 39.52 -4.16
N GLU A 181 -1.89 38.93 -4.76
CA GLU A 181 -3.08 39.51 -5.40
C GLU A 181 -3.29 39.26 -6.91
N SER A 182 -4.57 38.93 -7.14
CA SER A 182 -5.40 39.04 -8.34
C SER A 182 -5.35 37.94 -9.41
N LYS A 183 -6.44 37.17 -9.39
CA LYS A 183 -7.06 36.38 -10.44
C LYS A 183 -6.76 36.90 -11.85
N GLU A 184 -5.91 36.18 -12.57
CA GLU A 184 -6.08 36.05 -14.01
C GLU A 184 -6.70 34.68 -14.27
N GLU A 185 -7.81 34.69 -15.01
CA GLU A 185 -8.44 33.50 -15.57
C GLU A 185 -7.46 32.92 -16.59
N GLY A 186 -6.54 32.08 -16.12
CA GLY A 186 -5.58 31.38 -16.97
C GLY A 186 -6.32 30.40 -17.87
N GLU A 187 -6.07 30.51 -19.17
CA GLU A 187 -6.44 29.52 -20.18
C GLU A 187 -6.15 28.12 -19.63
N ALA A 188 -7.14 27.22 -19.69
CA ALA A 188 -6.98 25.87 -19.17
C ALA A 188 -5.72 25.25 -19.80
N GLU A 189 -4.73 24.91 -18.97
CA GLU A 189 -3.53 24.19 -19.41
C GLU A 189 -3.99 23.02 -20.28
N GLU A 190 -3.57 23.00 -21.56
CA GLU A 190 -3.87 21.89 -22.46
C GLU A 190 -3.13 20.66 -21.92
N ILE A 191 -3.83 19.87 -21.11
CA ILE A 191 -3.28 18.64 -20.54
C ILE A 191 -2.93 17.73 -21.70
N VAL A 192 -1.63 17.49 -21.90
CA VAL A 192 -1.18 16.57 -22.94
C VAL A 192 -1.69 15.17 -22.55
N PRO A 193 -2.46 14.47 -23.41
CA PRO A 193 -3.13 13.21 -23.03
C PRO A 193 -2.19 12.14 -22.45
N ILE A 194 -0.91 12.13 -22.87
CA ILE A 194 0.08 11.21 -22.32
C ILE A 194 0.46 11.49 -20.86
N VAL A 195 0.42 12.75 -20.43
CA VAL A 195 0.71 13.14 -19.05
C VAL A 195 -0.45 12.73 -18.14
N GLU A 196 -1.69 12.96 -18.56
CA GLU A 196 -2.88 12.51 -17.83
C GLU A 196 -2.91 11.00 -17.67
N ALA A 197 -2.72 10.26 -18.78
CA ALA A 197 -2.65 8.80 -18.76
C ALA A 197 -1.51 8.28 -17.86
N TYR A 198 -0.36 8.95 -17.84
CA TYR A 198 0.74 8.60 -16.93
C TYR A 198 0.37 8.81 -15.46
N ASN A 199 -0.24 9.95 -15.13
CA ASN A 199 -0.66 10.26 -13.76
C ASN A 199 -1.74 9.29 -13.27
N GLU A 200 -2.69 8.94 -14.13
CA GLU A 200 -3.68 7.89 -13.89
C GLU A 200 -3.05 6.52 -13.61
N LEU A 201 -2.10 6.09 -14.45
CA LEU A 201 -1.37 4.83 -14.28
C LEU A 201 -0.61 4.81 -12.95
N LYS A 202 0.06 5.92 -12.63
CA LYS A 202 0.79 6.11 -11.38
C LYS A 202 -0.13 6.02 -10.17
N ALA A 203 -1.25 6.74 -10.16
CA ALA A 203 -2.21 6.72 -9.05
C ALA A 203 -2.78 5.31 -8.80
N ARG A 204 -3.08 4.57 -9.87
CA ARG A 204 -3.53 3.17 -9.77
C ARG A 204 -2.45 2.25 -9.23
N SER A 205 -1.20 2.47 -9.62
CA SER A 205 -0.07 1.70 -9.11
C SER A 205 0.21 1.99 -7.63
N GLU A 206 0.12 3.25 -7.20
CA GLU A 206 0.27 3.64 -5.80
C GLU A 206 -0.82 3.00 -4.93
N LEU A 207 -2.09 3.11 -5.35
CA LEU A 207 -3.20 2.39 -4.69
C LEU A 207 -2.90 0.89 -4.56
N ALA A 208 -2.42 0.28 -5.64
CA ALA A 208 -2.19 -1.15 -5.65
C ALA A 208 -1.08 -1.57 -4.68
N LEU A 209 0.02 -0.81 -4.66
CA LEU A 209 1.16 -1.02 -3.76
C LEU A 209 0.79 -0.77 -2.29
N ASP A 210 0.04 0.29 -2.00
CA ASP A 210 -0.35 0.64 -0.63
C ASP A 210 -1.30 -0.40 -0.03
N ALA A 211 -2.28 -0.86 -0.82
CA ALA A 211 -3.19 -1.91 -0.39
C ALA A 211 -2.45 -3.23 -0.16
N ASN A 212 -1.53 -3.59 -1.06
CA ASN A 212 -0.69 -4.78 -0.89
C ASN A 212 0.18 -4.69 0.37
N THR A 213 0.83 -3.55 0.58
CA THR A 213 1.70 -3.30 1.74
C THR A 213 0.94 -3.49 3.04
N LEU A 214 -0.23 -2.86 3.17
CA LEU A 214 -1.04 -2.95 4.38
C LEU A 214 -1.42 -4.41 4.72
N ILE A 215 -1.86 -5.18 3.72
CA ILE A 215 -2.29 -6.57 3.90
C ILE A 215 -1.08 -7.46 4.23
N SER A 216 0.03 -7.28 3.51
CA SER A 216 1.24 -8.09 3.69
C SER A 216 1.93 -7.86 5.04
N MET A 217 1.82 -6.67 5.64
CA MET A 217 2.35 -6.45 6.99
C MET A 217 1.68 -7.38 8.02
N ASP A 218 0.36 -7.47 7.99
CA ASP A 218 -0.39 -8.33 8.92
C ASP A 218 -0.13 -9.82 8.63
N GLN A 219 -0.06 -10.20 7.36
CA GLN A 219 0.33 -11.56 6.96
C GLN A 219 1.71 -11.94 7.52
N ASN A 220 2.71 -11.07 7.36
CA ASN A 220 4.07 -11.32 7.84
C ASN A 220 4.11 -11.50 9.36
N THR A 221 3.39 -10.68 10.12
CA THR A 221 3.30 -10.83 11.58
C THR A 221 2.65 -12.16 11.96
N ILE A 222 1.59 -12.57 11.27
CA ILE A 222 0.93 -13.88 11.50
C ILE A 222 1.91 -15.04 11.22
N GLU A 223 2.68 -14.96 10.14
CA GLU A 223 3.66 -16.00 9.79
C GLU A 223 4.81 -16.08 10.81
N GLN A 224 5.29 -14.95 11.31
CA GLN A 224 6.26 -14.88 12.40
C GLN A 224 5.73 -15.59 13.66
N LEU A 225 4.49 -15.31 14.06
CA LEU A 225 3.83 -15.95 15.20
C LEU A 225 3.81 -17.48 15.07
N LYS A 226 3.47 -17.99 13.89
CA LYS A 226 3.46 -19.42 13.60
C LYS A 226 4.84 -20.06 13.69
N ASN A 227 5.88 -19.37 13.23
CA ASN A 227 7.24 -19.87 13.27
C ASN A 227 7.79 -19.89 14.70
N LEU A 228 7.48 -18.87 15.50
CA LEU A 228 7.80 -18.83 16.93
C LEU A 228 7.21 -20.04 17.68
N ASP A 229 5.94 -20.36 17.44
CA ASP A 229 5.28 -21.50 18.08
C ASP A 229 5.95 -22.84 17.76
N LYS A 230 6.36 -23.05 16.50
CA LYS A 230 7.10 -24.25 16.10
C LYS A 230 8.42 -24.37 16.85
N VAL A 231 9.22 -23.29 16.90
CA VAL A 231 10.52 -23.28 17.58
C VAL A 231 10.38 -23.57 19.07
N LEU A 232 9.37 -23.00 19.73
CA LEU A 232 9.11 -23.28 21.15
C LEU A 232 8.67 -24.73 21.37
N ALA A 233 7.79 -25.25 20.52
CA ALA A 233 7.32 -26.63 20.62
C ALA A 233 8.45 -27.65 20.42
N GLU A 234 9.44 -27.36 19.58
CA GLU A 234 10.64 -28.17 19.40
C GLU A 234 11.58 -28.09 20.61
N LYS A 235 11.78 -26.90 21.19
CA LYS A 235 12.62 -26.71 22.39
C LYS A 235 12.05 -27.38 23.65
N VAL A 236 10.74 -27.51 23.78
CA VAL A 236 10.10 -28.19 24.93
C VAL A 236 10.18 -29.73 24.80
N LYS A 237 10.42 -30.26 23.61
CA LYS A 237 10.56 -31.69 23.34
C LYS A 237 12.01 -32.21 23.39
N ALA A 238 12.99 -31.31 23.45
CA ALA A 238 14.43 -31.61 23.56
C ALA A 238 14.89 -31.59 25.02
#